data_AF-A0A0P4VTG9-F1
#
_entry.id   AF-A0A0P4VTG9-F1
#
_cell.length_a   1.000
_cell.length_b   1.000
_cell.length_c   1.000
_cell.angle_alpha   90.00
_cell.angle_beta   90.00
_cell.angle_gamma   90.00
#
_symmetry.space_group_name_H-M   'P 1'
#
loop_
_entity.id
_entity.type
_entity.pdbx_description
1 polymer ?
#
loop_
_entity_poly.entity_id
_entity_poly.type
_entity_poly.pdbx_seq_one_letter_code
_entity_poly.pdbx_strand_id
1 'polypeptide(L)'
;MRMTGGNTGNSLSWYPPGHGDFYNAFNNSGLLDEFLKQGKEYVFISNIDNLGATVDLSILNFLVGEERSGHCPFLMEVTDKTRADVKGGTLIRHKDGLRLLEIAQVPKDHVDEFKSVKKFKIFNTNNLWIKLSAIKEVMTEGGLEMEVIVNNKTLDSGVGVIQLEQAVGAAIRSFHGAMGLNVPRSRFLPVKKTDDLLLVMSNLYSMQQGTLVMSPQRQFDTTPLVKLGSSHFGKVKDFLKRFGTIPDMLELDHLSVSGDVTFGRGVVLKGTVIIIANHGDRIDIPAGSILENKIVSGNMRILDH
;
A
#
# COMPACT_ATOMS: atom_id res chain seq x y z
N MET A 1 14.01 21.73 6.06
CA MET A 1 14.88 21.36 7.20
C MET A 1 15.64 20.10 6.79
N ARG A 2 16.97 20.18 6.57
CA ARG A 2 17.78 19.03 6.11
C ARG A 2 17.87 17.99 7.22
N MET A 3 17.30 16.80 7.02
CA MET A 3 17.62 15.61 7.80
C MET A 3 18.78 14.89 7.10
N THR A 4 20.01 15.36 7.33
CA THR A 4 21.19 14.53 7.05
C THR A 4 21.27 13.46 8.13
N GLY A 5 21.24 12.19 7.72
CA GLY A 5 21.46 11.04 8.59
C GLY A 5 22.81 11.14 9.30
N GLY A 6 22.79 11.67 10.51
CA GLY A 6 23.89 11.66 11.46
C GLY A 6 23.54 10.70 12.58
N ASN A 7 24.33 9.63 12.70
CA ASN A 7 24.20 8.59 13.69
C ASN A 7 24.63 9.12 15.07
N THR A 8 23.78 9.93 15.70
CA THR A 8 23.89 10.32 17.12
C THR A 8 22.62 9.85 17.82
N GLY A 9 22.72 9.35 19.05
CA GLY A 9 21.70 8.60 19.79
C GLY A 9 20.40 9.35 20.17
N ASN A 10 19.91 10.25 19.32
CA ASN A 10 18.73 11.10 19.51
C ASN A 10 17.66 10.84 18.42
N SER A 11 17.75 9.75 17.67
CA SER A 11 16.81 9.41 16.59
C SER A 11 15.39 9.11 17.09
N LEU A 12 15.22 8.73 18.36
CA LEU A 12 13.93 8.45 18.98
C LEU A 12 13.07 9.70 19.25
N SER A 13 13.68 10.88 19.28
CA SER A 13 12.99 12.15 19.57
C SER A 13 12.39 12.82 18.33
N TRP A 14 12.73 12.33 17.14
CA TRP A 14 12.32 12.92 15.86
C TRP A 14 11.44 11.95 15.07
N TYR A 15 10.48 12.48 14.34
CA TYR A 15 9.63 11.71 13.45
C TYR A 15 9.32 12.54 12.19
N PRO A 16 9.15 11.89 11.02
CA PRO A 16 8.61 12.57 9.86
C PRO A 16 7.13 12.89 10.10
N PRO A 17 6.63 14.10 9.79
CA PRO A 17 5.25 14.54 10.04
C PRO A 17 4.21 13.93 9.06
N GLY A 18 4.45 12.70 8.62
CA GLY A 18 3.64 12.03 7.60
C GLY A 18 3.91 12.54 6.19
N HIS A 19 3.20 11.95 5.23
CA HIS A 19 3.42 12.21 3.81
C HIS A 19 2.78 13.53 3.33
N GLY A 20 1.92 14.16 4.13
CA GLY A 20 1.34 15.48 3.84
C GLY A 20 2.37 16.62 3.81
N ASP A 21 3.53 16.46 4.45
CA ASP A 21 4.61 17.47 4.40
C ASP A 21 5.26 17.62 3.02
N PHE A 22 4.92 16.73 2.06
CA PHE A 22 5.35 16.83 0.67
C PHE A 22 5.23 18.25 0.13
N TYR A 23 4.10 18.92 0.31
CA TYR A 23 3.85 20.24 -0.31
C TYR A 23 4.76 21.34 0.27
N ASN A 24 4.93 21.38 1.59
CA ASN A 24 5.84 22.31 2.26
C ASN A 24 7.28 22.02 1.87
N ALA A 25 7.71 20.76 1.98
CA ALA A 25 9.06 20.35 1.65
C ALA A 25 9.40 20.64 0.17
N PHE A 26 8.49 20.34 -0.75
CA PHE A 26 8.66 20.54 -2.17
C PHE A 26 8.73 22.03 -2.55
N ASN A 27 7.84 22.86 -2.01
CA ASN A 27 7.90 24.32 -2.21
C ASN A 27 9.18 24.92 -1.61
N ASN A 28 9.51 24.58 -0.36
CA ASN A 28 10.67 25.13 0.35
C ASN A 28 12.01 24.66 -0.21
N SER A 29 12.03 23.54 -0.95
CA SER A 29 13.23 23.05 -1.63
C SER A 29 13.64 23.88 -2.84
N GLY A 30 12.72 24.69 -3.40
CA GLY A 30 12.91 25.39 -4.68
C GLY A 30 12.63 24.54 -5.92
N LEU A 31 12.46 23.21 -5.77
CA LEU A 31 12.20 22.31 -6.89
C LEU A 31 10.86 22.59 -7.58
N LEU A 32 9.83 23.01 -6.83
CA LEU A 32 8.55 23.42 -7.42
C LEU A 32 8.74 24.54 -8.44
N ASP A 33 9.47 25.59 -8.06
CA ASP A 33 9.75 26.74 -8.94
C ASP A 33 10.67 26.35 -10.09
N GLU A 34 11.64 25.48 -9.84
CA GLU A 34 12.54 24.96 -10.88
C GLU A 34 11.77 24.18 -11.95
N PHE A 35 10.91 23.23 -11.55
CA PHE A 35 10.13 22.43 -12.49
C PHE A 35 9.10 23.26 -13.25
N LEU A 36 8.48 24.24 -12.60
CA LEU A 36 7.61 25.21 -13.29
C LEU A 36 8.39 26.00 -14.36
N LYS A 37 9.61 26.47 -14.06
CA LYS A 37 10.49 27.15 -15.03
C LYS A 37 10.92 26.24 -16.19
N GLN A 38 11.02 24.93 -15.97
CA GLN A 38 11.27 23.93 -17.01
C GLN A 38 10.03 23.58 -17.84
N GLY A 39 8.88 24.21 -17.59
CA GLY A 39 7.63 23.94 -18.30
C GLY A 39 6.95 22.63 -17.89
N LYS A 40 7.23 22.10 -16.70
CA LYS A 40 6.49 20.94 -16.16
C LYS A 40 5.13 21.41 -15.64
N GLU A 41 4.08 20.66 -15.94
CA GLU A 41 2.71 21.04 -15.57
C GLU A 41 2.12 20.20 -14.42
N TYR A 42 2.42 18.90 -14.40
CA TYR A 42 1.88 17.95 -13.42
C TYR A 42 2.99 17.17 -12.72
N VAL A 43 2.74 16.81 -11.46
CA VAL A 43 3.52 15.82 -10.72
C VAL A 43 2.65 14.60 -10.44
N PHE A 44 3.20 13.40 -10.71
CA PHE A 44 2.63 12.13 -10.29
C PHE A 44 3.31 11.68 -8.99
N ILE A 45 2.51 11.40 -7.96
CA ILE A 45 2.97 10.99 -6.63
C ILE A 45 2.41 9.60 -6.35
N SER A 46 3.27 8.68 -5.93
CA SER A 46 2.87 7.34 -5.49
C SER A 46 3.80 6.81 -4.40
N ASN A 47 3.37 5.76 -3.72
CA ASN A 47 4.22 5.05 -2.77
C ASN A 47 5.17 4.10 -3.52
N ILE A 48 6.46 4.10 -3.16
CA ILE A 48 7.44 3.18 -3.76
C ILE A 48 7.11 1.70 -3.51
N ASP A 49 6.41 1.40 -2.42
CA ASP A 49 5.94 0.05 -2.12
C ASP A 49 4.68 -0.35 -2.90
N ASN A 50 4.04 0.57 -3.61
CA ASN A 50 2.96 0.25 -4.55
C ASN A 50 3.56 -0.06 -5.94
N LEU A 51 3.77 -1.34 -6.21
CA LEU A 51 4.37 -1.81 -7.45
C LEU A 51 3.44 -1.70 -8.68
N GLY A 52 2.16 -1.39 -8.45
CA GLY A 52 1.19 -1.11 -9.51
C GLY A 52 1.20 0.36 -9.96
N ALA A 53 1.84 1.25 -9.20
CA ALA A 53 1.82 2.69 -9.49
C ALA A 53 2.82 3.07 -10.58
N THR A 54 2.40 2.98 -11.83
CA THR A 54 3.18 3.42 -13.00
C THR A 54 2.60 4.67 -13.63
N VAL A 55 3.39 5.38 -14.45
CA VAL A 55 2.87 6.53 -15.22
C VAL A 55 1.92 6.01 -16.31
N ASP A 56 0.63 6.31 -16.17
CA ASP A 56 -0.39 5.92 -17.15
C ASP A 56 -0.62 7.03 -18.18
N LEU A 57 -0.36 6.74 -19.45
CA LEU A 57 -0.48 7.72 -20.52
C LEU A 57 -1.94 8.08 -20.84
N SER A 58 -2.90 7.20 -20.54
CA SER A 58 -4.33 7.49 -20.73
C SER A 58 -4.82 8.49 -19.69
N ILE A 59 -4.39 8.30 -18.43
CA ILE A 59 -4.68 9.26 -17.34
C ILE A 59 -3.98 10.59 -17.63
N LEU A 60 -2.71 10.55 -18.05
CA LEU A 60 -1.99 11.76 -18.41
C LEU A 60 -2.67 12.50 -19.57
N ASN A 61 -3.04 11.79 -20.64
CA ASN A 61 -3.77 12.35 -21.77
C ASN A 61 -5.12 12.97 -21.34
N PHE A 62 -5.83 12.34 -20.40
CA PHE A 62 -7.04 12.90 -19.81
C PHE A 62 -6.80 14.23 -19.06
N LEU A 63 -5.64 14.39 -18.41
CA LEU A 63 -5.28 15.59 -17.66
C LEU A 63 -4.83 16.75 -18.57
N VAL A 64 -4.05 16.45 -19.61
CA VAL A 64 -3.42 17.47 -20.48
C VAL A 64 -4.17 17.70 -21.79
N GLY A 65 -5.08 16.81 -22.18
CA GLY A 65 -5.84 16.89 -23.43
C GLY A 65 -6.74 18.12 -23.50
N GLU A 66 -6.99 18.60 -24.73
CA GLU A 66 -7.62 19.90 -25.00
C GLU A 66 -8.98 20.11 -24.31
N GLU A 67 -9.82 19.07 -24.21
CA GLU A 67 -11.14 19.17 -23.57
C GLU A 67 -11.10 19.43 -22.06
N ARG A 68 -9.98 19.12 -21.40
CA ARG A 68 -9.83 19.21 -19.93
C ARG A 68 -8.56 19.90 -19.47
N SER A 69 -7.73 20.37 -20.40
CA SER A 69 -6.46 21.02 -20.10
C SER A 69 -6.66 22.10 -19.03
N GLY A 70 -6.03 21.89 -17.88
CA GLY A 70 -6.05 22.81 -16.76
C GLY A 70 -7.27 22.78 -15.83
N HIS A 71 -8.27 21.91 -16.04
CA HIS A 71 -9.49 21.87 -15.23
C HIS A 71 -9.43 20.90 -14.04
N CYS A 72 -8.42 20.02 -13.99
CA CYS A 72 -8.22 19.11 -12.87
C CYS A 72 -6.89 19.44 -12.16
N PRO A 73 -6.91 20.29 -11.13
CA PRO A 73 -5.70 20.62 -10.38
C PRO A 73 -5.22 19.48 -9.47
N PHE A 74 -6.11 18.55 -9.12
CA PHE A 74 -5.82 17.41 -8.26
C PHE A 74 -6.67 16.22 -8.66
N LEU A 75 -6.03 15.12 -9.05
CA LEU A 75 -6.65 13.84 -9.34
C LEU A 75 -6.16 12.79 -8.35
N MET A 76 -7.09 12.12 -7.67
CA MET A 76 -6.82 10.95 -6.84
C MET A 76 -7.29 9.70 -7.57
N GLU A 77 -6.38 8.76 -7.84
CA GLU A 77 -6.80 7.42 -8.24
C GLU A 77 -7.43 6.72 -7.04
N VAL A 78 -8.60 6.14 -7.25
CA VAL A 78 -9.29 5.27 -6.29
C VAL A 78 -9.52 3.92 -6.95
N THR A 79 -9.65 2.86 -6.17
CA THR A 79 -9.97 1.52 -6.68
C THR A 79 -11.15 0.95 -5.91
N ASP A 80 -11.83 -0.04 -6.46
CA ASP A 80 -12.87 -0.76 -5.74
C ASP A 80 -12.33 -1.39 -4.45
N LYS A 81 -13.06 -1.19 -3.35
CA LYS A 81 -12.70 -1.64 -2.01
C LYS A 81 -12.97 -3.13 -1.84
N THR A 82 -11.98 -3.85 -1.34
CA THR A 82 -12.09 -5.27 -0.99
C THR A 82 -12.05 -5.48 0.52
N ARG A 83 -12.31 -6.71 0.96
CA ARG A 83 -12.20 -7.09 2.38
C ARG A 83 -10.77 -7.00 2.94
N ALA A 84 -9.75 -6.96 2.09
CA ALA A 84 -8.36 -6.78 2.50
C ALA A 84 -8.02 -5.32 2.83
N ASP A 85 -8.80 -4.36 2.29
CA ASP A 85 -8.53 -2.93 2.39
C ASP A 85 -9.12 -2.34 3.69
N VAL A 86 -8.57 -2.81 4.82
CA VAL A 86 -9.05 -2.49 6.18
C VAL A 86 -8.40 -1.26 6.80
N LYS A 87 -7.28 -0.80 6.26
CA LYS A 87 -6.52 0.37 6.74
C LYS A 87 -6.29 1.34 5.58
N GLY A 88 -6.61 2.61 5.79
CA GLY A 88 -6.48 3.70 4.83
C GLY A 88 -7.78 4.51 4.73
N GLY A 89 -7.85 5.33 3.69
CA GLY A 89 -8.95 6.28 3.49
C GLY A 89 -9.85 5.96 2.30
N THR A 90 -11.01 6.59 2.30
CA THR A 90 -11.95 6.62 1.16
C THR A 90 -12.26 8.05 0.80
N LEU A 91 -12.53 8.29 -0.48
CA LEU A 91 -13.02 9.57 -0.94
C LEU A 91 -14.50 9.72 -0.57
N ILE A 92 -14.87 10.87 -0.03
CA ILE A 92 -16.25 11.24 0.30
C ILE A 92 -16.56 12.64 -0.25
N ARG A 93 -17.86 12.92 -0.41
CA ARG A 93 -18.35 14.28 -0.56
C ARG A 93 -18.75 14.82 0.81
N HIS A 94 -18.21 15.96 1.19
CA HIS A 94 -18.52 16.61 2.46
C HIS A 94 -18.67 18.11 2.26
N LYS A 95 -19.86 18.66 2.55
CA LYS A 95 -20.27 20.00 2.10
C LYS A 95 -20.14 20.10 0.57
N ASP A 96 -19.51 21.17 0.08
CA ASP A 96 -19.41 21.49 -1.35
C ASP A 96 -18.16 20.89 -2.04
N GLY A 97 -17.39 20.06 -1.32
CA GLY A 97 -16.10 19.56 -1.81
C GLY A 97 -15.87 18.06 -1.62
N LEU A 98 -14.85 17.56 -2.31
CA LEU A 98 -14.28 16.25 -2.07
C LEU A 98 -13.37 16.28 -0.84
N ARG A 99 -13.39 15.20 -0.07
CA ARG A 99 -12.52 15.02 1.10
C ARG A 99 -12.06 13.57 1.19
N LEU A 100 -10.81 13.37 1.60
CA LEU A 100 -10.32 12.06 2.02
C LEU A 100 -10.70 11.82 3.48
N LEU A 101 -11.51 10.79 3.73
CA LEU A 101 -11.83 10.32 5.09
C LEU A 101 -10.94 9.14 5.45
N GLU A 102 -10.03 9.35 6.39
CA GLU A 102 -9.15 8.31 6.92
C GLU A 102 -9.80 7.58 8.10
N ILE A 103 -9.49 6.29 8.27
CA ILE A 103 -10.03 5.50 9.40
C ILE A 103 -9.72 6.11 10.78
N ALA A 104 -8.59 6.82 10.91
CA ALA A 104 -8.20 7.49 12.16
C ALA A 104 -9.14 8.66 12.54
N GLN A 105 -9.90 9.18 11.57
CA GLN A 105 -10.87 10.26 11.77
C GLN A 105 -12.28 9.73 12.08
N VAL A 106 -12.50 8.43 11.95
CA VAL A 106 -13.81 7.80 12.16
C VAL A 106 -14.01 7.52 13.65
N PRO A 107 -15.11 7.98 14.26
CA PRO A 107 -15.43 7.64 15.65
C PRO A 107 -15.49 6.12 15.85
N LYS A 108 -15.05 5.64 17.03
CA LYS A 108 -14.92 4.20 17.32
C LYS A 108 -16.20 3.41 17.02
N ASP A 109 -17.37 3.98 17.32
CA ASP A 109 -18.67 3.33 17.14
C ASP A 109 -19.10 3.19 15.67
N HIS A 110 -18.42 3.87 14.74
CA HIS A 110 -18.70 3.85 13.30
C HIS A 110 -17.62 3.14 12.47
N VAL A 111 -16.58 2.59 13.11
CA VAL A 111 -15.44 1.95 12.41
C VAL A 111 -15.88 0.76 11.55
N ASP A 112 -16.81 -0.06 12.03
CA ASP A 112 -17.28 -1.22 11.26
C ASP A 112 -18.12 -0.81 10.04
N GLU A 113 -18.84 0.31 10.16
CA GLU A 113 -19.56 0.90 9.04
C GLU A 113 -18.60 1.46 7.98
N PHE A 114 -17.51 2.10 8.41
CA PHE A 114 -16.44 2.56 7.52
C PHE A 114 -15.74 1.41 6.80
N LYS A 115 -15.49 0.29 7.48
CA LYS A 115 -14.90 -0.92 6.88
C LYS A 115 -15.85 -1.61 5.89
N SER A 116 -17.15 -1.38 5.99
CA SER A 116 -18.15 -2.01 5.14
C SER A 116 -18.01 -1.61 3.67
N VAL A 117 -17.69 -2.60 2.82
CA VAL A 117 -17.67 -2.46 1.36
C VAL A 117 -19.03 -2.12 0.75
N LYS A 118 -20.13 -2.32 1.51
CA LYS A 118 -21.49 -1.96 1.06
C LYS A 118 -21.72 -0.44 1.11
N LYS A 119 -21.13 0.24 2.10
CA LYS A 119 -21.28 1.70 2.30
C LYS A 119 -20.21 2.47 1.53
N PHE A 120 -18.95 2.09 1.71
CA PHE A 120 -17.82 2.70 1.02
C PHE A 120 -17.28 1.71 -0.01
N LYS A 121 -17.56 1.99 -1.29
CA LYS A 121 -17.25 1.08 -2.40
C LYS A 121 -15.84 1.28 -2.97
N ILE A 122 -15.21 2.42 -2.68
CA ILE A 122 -13.91 2.80 -3.22
C ILE A 122 -12.89 2.97 -2.10
N PHE A 123 -11.62 2.93 -2.46
CA PHE A 123 -10.48 3.04 -1.57
C PHE A 123 -9.38 3.90 -2.22
N ASN A 124 -8.74 4.77 -1.46
CA ASN A 124 -7.66 5.64 -1.94
C ASN A 124 -6.39 4.82 -2.22
N THR A 125 -5.88 4.84 -3.47
CA THR A 125 -4.65 4.13 -3.82
C THR A 125 -3.38 4.87 -3.39
N ASN A 126 -3.53 6.15 -3.03
CA ASN A 126 -2.44 7.11 -2.82
C ASN A 126 -1.59 7.38 -4.08
N ASN A 127 -2.12 7.06 -5.27
CA ASN A 127 -1.59 7.53 -6.54
C ASN A 127 -2.29 8.85 -6.89
N LEU A 128 -1.52 9.94 -6.94
CA LEU A 128 -2.04 11.30 -7.11
C LEU A 128 -1.41 11.98 -8.30
N TRP A 129 -2.21 12.76 -9.03
CA TRP A 129 -1.72 13.65 -10.09
C TRP A 129 -2.10 15.07 -9.73
N ILE A 130 -1.13 15.95 -9.59
CA ILE A 130 -1.37 17.30 -9.08
C ILE A 130 -0.72 18.32 -10.00
N LYS A 131 -1.46 19.36 -10.36
CA LYS A 131 -0.96 20.44 -11.20
C LYS A 131 0.01 21.30 -10.38
N LEU A 132 1.23 21.47 -10.87
CA LEU A 132 2.29 22.21 -10.18
C LEU A 132 1.92 23.66 -9.93
N SER A 133 1.27 24.32 -10.90
CA SER A 133 0.82 25.70 -10.74
C SER A 133 -0.22 25.85 -9.62
N ALA A 134 -1.13 24.87 -9.48
CA ALA A 134 -2.13 24.86 -8.42
C ALA A 134 -1.50 24.62 -7.04
N ILE A 135 -0.46 23.78 -6.95
CA ILE A 135 0.34 23.66 -5.72
C ILE A 135 0.92 25.04 -5.37
N LYS A 136 1.53 25.74 -6.33
CA LYS A 136 2.15 27.04 -6.07
C LYS A 136 1.15 28.09 -5.59
N GLU A 137 -0.02 28.14 -6.22
CA GLU A 137 -1.12 29.05 -5.87
C GLU A 137 -1.56 28.83 -4.41
N VAL A 138 -1.98 27.60 -4.08
CA VAL A 138 -2.45 27.26 -2.73
C VAL A 138 -1.38 27.48 -1.66
N MET A 139 -0.11 27.20 -1.98
CA MET A 139 1.00 27.44 -1.06
C MET A 139 1.30 28.94 -0.84
N THR A 140 0.90 29.81 -1.78
CA THR A 140 1.10 31.27 -1.68
C THR A 140 -0.07 31.96 -0.95
N GLU A 141 -1.29 31.44 -1.09
CA GLU A 141 -2.52 32.06 -0.56
C GLU A 141 -2.79 31.81 0.93
N GLY A 142 -1.95 31.04 1.62
CA GLY A 142 -2.12 30.75 3.05
C GLY A 142 -1.91 29.29 3.44
N GLY A 143 -1.57 28.42 2.48
CA GLY A 143 -1.19 27.03 2.72
C GLY A 143 -2.36 26.06 2.64
N LEU A 144 -2.02 24.79 2.79
CA LEU A 144 -2.98 23.70 2.64
C LEU A 144 -3.81 23.47 3.87
N GLU A 145 -5.09 23.31 3.61
CA GLU A 145 -6.08 22.93 4.60
C GLU A 145 -6.10 21.40 4.66
N MET A 146 -5.42 20.80 5.64
CA MET A 146 -5.33 19.34 5.83
C MET A 146 -5.61 18.94 7.28
N GLU A 147 -6.39 17.87 7.47
CA GLU A 147 -6.66 17.32 8.79
C GLU A 147 -5.38 16.75 9.44
N VAL A 148 -5.19 17.06 10.72
CA VAL A 148 -4.11 16.48 11.53
C VAL A 148 -4.51 15.06 11.98
N ILE A 149 -3.60 14.12 11.77
CA ILE A 149 -3.67 12.74 12.23
C ILE A 149 -2.87 12.64 13.53
N VAL A 150 -3.53 12.21 14.61
CA VAL A 150 -2.91 12.06 15.93
C VAL A 150 -2.56 10.60 16.17
N ASN A 151 -1.28 10.28 16.08
CA ASN A 151 -0.74 8.94 16.31
C ASN A 151 -0.16 8.84 17.73
N ASN A 152 -0.79 8.03 18.57
CA ASN A 152 -0.26 7.70 19.90
C ASN A 152 0.76 6.56 19.76
N LYS A 153 1.98 6.77 20.25
CA LYS A 153 3.06 5.79 20.25
C LYS A 153 3.63 5.62 21.65
N THR A 154 4.36 4.54 21.86
CA THR A 154 5.13 4.29 23.08
C THR A 154 6.57 4.09 22.66
N LEU A 155 7.47 4.88 23.22
CA LEU A 155 8.91 4.71 23.01
C LEU A 155 9.40 3.44 23.72
N ASP A 156 10.57 2.95 23.35
CA ASP A 156 11.19 1.78 23.99
C ASP A 156 11.42 1.99 25.50
N SER A 157 11.54 3.24 25.95
CA SER A 157 11.60 3.62 27.37
C SER A 157 10.27 3.47 28.12
N GLY A 158 9.18 3.10 27.44
CA GLY A 158 7.82 3.04 27.99
C GLY A 158 7.08 4.38 28.01
N VAL A 159 7.74 5.48 27.62
CA VAL A 159 7.12 6.81 27.59
C VAL A 159 6.11 6.90 26.43
N GLY A 160 4.88 7.28 26.76
CA GLY A 160 3.86 7.60 25.76
C GLY A 160 4.15 8.93 25.07
N VAL A 161 4.08 8.95 23.74
CA VAL A 161 4.31 10.14 22.92
C VAL A 161 3.21 10.29 21.87
N ILE A 162 3.03 11.52 21.41
CA ILE A 162 2.08 11.87 20.36
C ILE A 162 2.87 12.32 19.13
N GLN A 163 2.56 11.71 17.99
CA GLN A 163 3.05 12.12 16.67
C GLN A 163 1.89 12.77 15.92
N LEU A 164 2.11 13.98 15.40
CA LEU A 164 1.15 14.74 14.61
C LEU A 164 1.55 14.66 13.15
N GLU A 165 0.71 14.03 12.35
CA GLU A 165 0.98 13.77 10.95
C GLU A 165 -0.11 14.35 10.05
N GLN A 166 0.19 14.48 8.76
CA GLN A 166 -0.81 14.79 7.73
C GLN A 166 -0.70 13.79 6.58
N ALA A 167 -1.83 13.57 5.90
CA ALA A 167 -1.88 12.72 4.72
C ALA A 167 -1.86 13.58 3.44
N VAL A 168 -0.97 13.25 2.49
CA VAL A 168 -0.84 13.93 1.19
C VAL A 168 -2.16 14.01 0.43
N GLY A 169 -3.01 12.98 0.52
CA GLY A 169 -4.32 12.96 -0.12
C GLY A 169 -5.38 13.85 0.55
N ALA A 170 -5.18 14.27 1.81
CA ALA A 170 -6.10 15.17 2.51
C ALA A 170 -6.15 16.57 1.88
N ALA A 171 -5.06 16.94 1.21
CA ALA A 171 -4.94 18.19 0.47
C ALA A 171 -6.00 18.36 -0.63
N ILE A 172 -6.65 17.28 -1.10
CA ILE A 172 -7.67 17.32 -2.15
C ILE A 172 -8.76 18.36 -1.92
N ARG A 173 -9.09 18.65 -0.64
CA ARG A 173 -10.11 19.62 -0.27
C ARG A 173 -9.72 21.08 -0.57
N SER A 174 -8.43 21.36 -0.71
CA SER A 174 -7.88 22.68 -1.02
C SER A 174 -7.80 22.96 -2.52
N PHE A 175 -8.19 22.02 -3.38
CA PHE A 175 -8.12 22.16 -4.83
C PHE A 175 -9.52 22.20 -5.45
N HIS A 176 -9.95 23.38 -5.87
CA HIS A 176 -11.24 23.53 -6.58
C HIS A 176 -11.20 22.81 -7.94
N GLY A 177 -12.17 21.94 -8.20
CA GLY A 177 -12.17 21.09 -9.41
C GLY A 177 -11.37 19.78 -9.25
N ALA A 178 -10.99 19.41 -8.01
CA ALA A 178 -10.42 18.10 -7.74
C ALA A 178 -11.35 16.96 -8.17
N MET A 179 -10.75 15.83 -8.56
CA MET A 179 -11.47 14.65 -9.06
C MET A 179 -10.94 13.36 -8.44
N GLY A 180 -11.84 12.37 -8.34
CA GLY A 180 -11.48 10.98 -8.13
C GLY A 180 -11.64 10.19 -9.43
N LEU A 181 -10.68 9.32 -9.75
CA LEU A 181 -10.76 8.42 -10.91
C LEU A 181 -10.72 6.97 -10.43
N ASN A 182 -11.77 6.19 -10.73
CA ASN A 182 -11.76 4.76 -10.43
C ASN A 182 -10.87 4.03 -11.45
N VAL A 183 -9.78 3.44 -10.98
CA VAL A 183 -8.79 2.73 -11.78
C VAL A 183 -8.85 1.22 -11.51
N PRO A 184 -8.41 0.37 -12.45
CA PRO A 184 -8.31 -1.05 -12.19
C PRO A 184 -7.32 -1.33 -11.05
N ARG A 185 -7.59 -2.40 -10.29
CA ARG A 185 -6.78 -2.77 -9.12
C ARG A 185 -5.33 -3.11 -9.46
N SER A 186 -5.02 -3.39 -10.73
CA SER A 186 -3.64 -3.55 -11.21
C SER A 186 -2.75 -2.32 -10.93
N ARG A 187 -3.34 -1.13 -10.74
CA ARG A 187 -2.62 0.11 -10.35
C ARG A 187 -2.41 0.25 -8.84
N PHE A 188 -2.94 -0.69 -8.04
CA PHE A 188 -2.85 -0.71 -6.59
C PHE A 188 -2.39 -2.09 -6.09
N LEU A 189 -1.08 -2.29 -6.11
CA LEU A 189 -0.37 -3.49 -5.64
C LEU A 189 0.65 -3.13 -4.55
N PRO A 190 0.20 -2.72 -3.34
CA PRO A 190 1.08 -2.37 -2.24
C PRO A 190 1.73 -3.61 -1.61
N VAL A 191 3.03 -3.53 -1.34
CA VAL A 191 3.82 -4.58 -0.65
C VAL A 191 4.20 -4.08 0.74
N LYS A 192 3.37 -4.40 1.74
CA LYS A 192 3.54 -3.92 3.13
C LYS A 192 4.05 -5.01 4.07
N LYS A 193 3.73 -6.27 3.79
CA LYS A 193 4.09 -7.44 4.59
C LYS A 193 4.74 -8.51 3.72
N THR A 194 5.32 -9.49 4.38
CA THR A 194 5.84 -10.69 3.72
C THR A 194 4.74 -11.53 3.06
N ASP A 195 3.49 -11.41 3.51
CA ASP A 195 2.30 -11.92 2.83
C ASP A 195 2.20 -11.39 1.40
N ASP A 196 2.34 -10.07 1.23
CA ASP A 196 2.32 -9.39 -0.06
C ASP A 196 3.57 -9.72 -0.89
N LEU A 197 4.73 -9.84 -0.21
CA LEU A 197 5.99 -10.20 -0.84
C LEU A 197 5.92 -11.60 -1.47
N LEU A 198 5.30 -12.56 -0.80
CA LEU A 198 5.09 -13.91 -1.33
C LEU A 198 4.29 -13.88 -2.63
N LEU A 199 3.22 -13.07 -2.67
CA LEU A 199 2.39 -12.91 -3.86
C LEU A 199 3.23 -12.40 -5.04
N VAL A 200 3.94 -11.28 -4.87
CA VAL A 200 4.68 -10.65 -5.98
C VAL A 200 5.94 -11.41 -6.39
N MET A 201 6.50 -12.25 -5.53
CA MET A 201 7.63 -13.12 -5.85
C MET A 201 7.22 -14.42 -6.54
N SER A 202 5.94 -14.82 -6.45
CA SER A 202 5.44 -16.06 -7.05
C SER A 202 5.19 -15.93 -8.55
N ASN A 203 4.95 -17.06 -9.20
CA ASN A 203 4.55 -17.13 -10.61
C ASN A 203 3.17 -16.51 -10.90
N LEU A 204 2.46 -15.97 -9.90
CA LEU A 204 1.29 -15.13 -10.09
C LEU A 204 1.61 -13.83 -10.84
N TYR A 205 2.84 -13.32 -10.72
CA TYR A 205 3.27 -12.10 -11.39
C TYR A 205 4.51 -12.36 -12.23
N SER A 206 4.60 -11.62 -13.34
CA SER A 206 5.76 -11.56 -14.21
C SER A 206 6.26 -10.13 -14.27
N MET A 207 7.58 -9.95 -14.30
CA MET A 207 8.18 -8.63 -14.49
C MET A 207 8.28 -8.35 -16.00
N GLN A 208 7.66 -7.27 -16.45
CA GLN A 208 7.72 -6.81 -17.84
C GLN A 208 8.15 -5.35 -17.84
N GLN A 209 9.34 -5.07 -18.40
CA GLN A 209 9.89 -3.71 -18.50
C GLN A 209 9.89 -2.92 -17.17
N GLY A 210 10.13 -3.61 -16.05
CA GLY A 210 10.14 -2.99 -14.72
C GLY A 210 8.77 -2.83 -14.04
N THR A 211 7.70 -3.33 -14.66
CA THR A 211 6.34 -3.37 -14.09
C THR A 211 5.92 -4.82 -13.82
N LEU A 212 5.25 -5.06 -12.70
CA LEU A 212 4.64 -6.36 -12.42
C LEU A 212 3.30 -6.49 -13.12
N VAL A 213 3.14 -7.57 -13.87
CA VAL A 213 1.91 -7.92 -14.60
C VAL A 213 1.45 -9.29 -14.12
N MET A 214 0.18 -9.41 -13.74
CA MET A 214 -0.40 -10.70 -13.36
C MET A 214 -0.27 -11.69 -14.52
N SER A 215 0.09 -12.94 -14.22
CA SER A 215 0.30 -13.98 -15.21
C SER A 215 -0.97 -14.22 -16.02
N PRO A 216 -0.92 -14.24 -17.36
CA PRO A 216 -2.07 -14.57 -18.20
C PRO A 216 -2.53 -16.03 -18.04
N GLN A 217 -1.74 -16.86 -17.37
CA GLN A 217 -2.08 -18.25 -17.04
C GLN A 217 -3.03 -18.32 -15.83
N ARG A 218 -3.18 -17.23 -15.07
CA ARG A 218 -4.13 -17.17 -13.95
C ARG A 218 -5.55 -17.16 -14.53
N GLN A 219 -6.40 -18.10 -14.07
CA GLN A 219 -7.78 -18.23 -14.56
C GLN A 219 -8.72 -17.11 -14.09
N PHE A 220 -8.40 -16.48 -12.95
CA PHE A 220 -9.22 -15.43 -12.34
C PHE A 220 -8.35 -14.21 -12.00
N ASP A 221 -8.75 -13.02 -12.46
CA ASP A 221 -8.02 -11.76 -12.24
C ASP A 221 -7.93 -11.31 -10.76
N THR A 222 -8.50 -12.08 -9.84
CA THR A 222 -8.43 -11.83 -8.40
C THR A 222 -7.14 -12.35 -7.80
N THR A 223 -6.44 -11.48 -7.07
CA THR A 223 -5.29 -11.85 -6.24
C THR A 223 -5.72 -12.77 -5.08
N PRO A 224 -5.03 -13.91 -4.85
CA PRO A 224 -5.35 -14.78 -3.73
C PRO A 224 -5.11 -14.13 -2.37
N LEU A 225 -5.84 -14.60 -1.37
CA LEU A 225 -5.65 -14.13 0.01
C LEU A 225 -4.54 -14.94 0.68
N VAL A 226 -3.42 -14.29 0.99
CA VAL A 226 -2.30 -14.88 1.74
C VAL A 226 -2.24 -14.29 3.14
N LYS A 227 -2.05 -15.14 4.15
CA LYS A 227 -1.79 -14.76 5.53
C LYS A 227 -0.65 -15.60 6.10
N LEU A 228 0.47 -14.97 6.42
CA LEU A 228 1.60 -15.63 7.06
C LEU A 228 1.69 -15.20 8.53
N GLY A 229 1.87 -16.17 9.43
CA GLY A 229 1.96 -15.93 10.86
C GLY A 229 3.14 -15.01 11.21
N SER A 230 2.84 -13.85 11.80
CA SER A 230 3.83 -12.78 12.02
C SER A 230 4.98 -13.18 12.93
N SER A 231 4.79 -14.15 13.83
CA SER A 231 5.84 -14.66 14.73
C SER A 231 7.01 -15.32 13.98
N HIS A 232 6.74 -15.97 12.84
CA HIS A 232 7.74 -16.74 12.09
C HIS A 232 8.06 -16.14 10.72
N PHE A 233 7.11 -15.42 10.11
CA PHE A 233 7.24 -14.85 8.77
C PHE A 233 7.30 -13.33 8.75
N GLY A 234 7.15 -12.64 9.91
CA GLY A 234 7.05 -11.18 9.93
C GLY A 234 8.32 -10.45 9.48
N LYS A 235 9.50 -11.06 9.64
CA LYS A 235 10.78 -10.50 9.18
C LYS A 235 11.17 -11.12 7.84
N VAL A 236 11.59 -10.29 6.88
CA VAL A 236 12.02 -10.74 5.55
C VAL A 236 13.10 -11.82 5.61
N LYS A 237 14.08 -11.69 6.53
CA LYS A 237 15.13 -12.69 6.72
C LYS A 237 14.58 -14.08 7.08
N ASP A 238 13.58 -14.14 7.96
CA ASP A 238 13.01 -15.40 8.41
C ASP A 238 12.05 -15.96 7.36
N PHE A 239 11.28 -15.10 6.71
CA PHE A 239 10.48 -15.44 5.52
C PHE A 239 11.34 -16.10 4.44
N LEU A 240 12.43 -15.47 3.97
CA LEU A 240 13.27 -16.01 2.91
C LEU A 240 13.90 -17.36 3.27
N LYS A 241 14.27 -17.56 4.54
CA LYS A 241 14.85 -18.83 5.01
C LYS A 241 13.85 -19.98 5.04
N ARG A 242 12.56 -19.68 5.16
CA ARG A 242 11.49 -20.68 5.29
C ARG A 242 10.99 -21.21 3.96
N PHE A 243 11.33 -20.58 2.84
CA PHE A 243 10.98 -21.03 1.51
C PHE A 243 12.25 -21.46 0.76
N GLY A 244 12.41 -22.77 0.54
CA GLY A 244 13.50 -23.31 -0.27
C GLY A 244 13.47 -22.80 -1.71
N THR A 245 12.26 -22.63 -2.25
CA THR A 245 11.93 -21.77 -3.39
C THR A 245 10.55 -21.18 -3.15
N ILE A 246 10.21 -20.08 -3.84
CA ILE A 246 8.85 -19.57 -3.84
C ILE A 246 7.93 -20.63 -4.47
N PRO A 247 6.80 -20.99 -3.84
CA PRO A 247 5.89 -22.01 -4.36
C PRO A 247 5.16 -21.52 -5.62
N ASP A 248 4.67 -22.48 -6.41
CA ASP A 248 3.66 -22.22 -7.44
C ASP A 248 2.34 -21.86 -6.76
N MET A 249 1.78 -20.72 -7.14
CA MET A 249 0.54 -20.16 -6.58
C MET A 249 -0.47 -19.78 -7.66
N LEU A 250 -0.29 -20.21 -8.92
CA LEU A 250 -1.17 -19.82 -10.04
C LEU A 250 -2.63 -20.23 -9.83
N GLU A 251 -2.85 -21.38 -9.20
CA GLU A 251 -4.19 -21.91 -8.91
C GLU A 251 -4.61 -21.68 -7.44
N LEU A 252 -3.87 -20.86 -6.69
CA LEU A 252 -4.21 -20.56 -5.30
C LEU A 252 -5.38 -19.57 -5.22
N ASP A 253 -6.26 -19.78 -4.24
CA ASP A 253 -7.30 -18.83 -3.84
C ASP A 253 -7.07 -18.29 -2.42
N HIS A 254 -6.65 -19.17 -1.51
CA HIS A 254 -6.41 -18.83 -0.11
C HIS A 254 -5.25 -19.60 0.49
N LEU A 255 -4.31 -18.90 1.14
CA LEU A 255 -3.24 -19.48 1.95
C LEU A 255 -3.25 -18.87 3.34
N SER A 256 -3.36 -19.72 4.37
CA SER A 256 -3.10 -19.34 5.76
C SER A 256 -2.03 -20.23 6.36
N VAL A 257 -0.94 -19.64 6.86
CA VAL A 257 0.17 -20.37 7.50
C VAL A 257 0.37 -19.83 8.91
N SER A 258 0.30 -20.71 9.91
CA SER A 258 0.51 -20.37 11.32
C SER A 258 1.52 -21.31 11.97
N GLY A 259 2.38 -20.77 12.83
CA GLY A 259 3.41 -21.52 13.55
C GLY A 259 4.72 -21.72 12.78
N ASP A 260 5.57 -22.62 13.29
CA ASP A 260 6.89 -22.91 12.75
C ASP A 260 6.79 -23.81 11.51
N VAL A 261 6.60 -23.20 10.34
CA VAL A 261 6.43 -23.90 9.06
C VAL A 261 7.59 -23.59 8.11
N THR A 262 8.08 -24.60 7.38
CA THR A 262 9.00 -24.43 6.26
C THR A 262 8.47 -25.09 4.99
N PHE A 263 8.91 -24.62 3.83
CA PHE A 263 8.52 -25.09 2.51
C PHE A 263 9.77 -25.53 1.74
N GLY A 264 9.77 -26.79 1.29
CA GLY A 264 10.79 -27.31 0.39
C GLY A 264 10.76 -26.65 -0.99
N ARG A 265 11.66 -27.11 -1.88
CA ARG A 265 11.70 -26.63 -3.27
C ARG A 265 10.54 -27.19 -4.09
N GLY A 266 10.04 -26.43 -5.06
CA GLY A 266 9.04 -26.90 -6.03
C GLY A 266 7.67 -27.24 -5.43
N VAL A 267 7.30 -26.64 -4.30
CA VAL A 267 5.97 -26.79 -3.71
C VAL A 267 4.92 -26.10 -4.58
N VAL A 268 3.73 -26.72 -4.73
CA VAL A 268 2.58 -26.18 -5.47
C VAL A 268 1.39 -26.04 -4.52
N LEU A 269 0.76 -24.86 -4.53
CA LEU A 269 -0.37 -24.53 -3.67
C LEU A 269 -1.60 -24.18 -4.53
N LYS A 270 -2.72 -24.88 -4.31
CA LYS A 270 -3.95 -24.75 -5.12
C LYS A 270 -5.20 -24.63 -4.27
N GLY A 271 -6.16 -23.82 -4.71
CA GLY A 271 -7.43 -23.58 -4.03
C GLY A 271 -7.22 -23.01 -2.62
N THR A 272 -7.80 -23.66 -1.61
CA THR A 272 -7.65 -23.25 -0.20
C THR A 272 -6.66 -24.13 0.55
N VAL A 273 -5.54 -23.57 0.98
CA VAL A 273 -4.51 -24.25 1.77
C VAL A 273 -4.37 -23.58 3.15
N ILE A 274 -4.49 -24.37 4.21
CA ILE A 274 -4.31 -23.91 5.59
C ILE A 274 -3.27 -24.80 6.26
N ILE A 275 -2.21 -24.22 6.82
CA ILE A 275 -1.14 -24.96 7.49
C ILE A 275 -0.98 -24.42 8.90
N ILE A 276 -1.12 -25.29 9.90
CA ILE A 276 -1.11 -24.91 11.32
C ILE A 276 -0.14 -25.81 12.09
N ALA A 277 1.02 -25.26 12.44
CA ALA A 277 1.89 -25.82 13.47
C ALA A 277 1.52 -25.18 14.83
N ASN A 278 1.13 -25.98 15.82
CA ASN A 278 0.83 -25.47 17.15
C ASN A 278 2.10 -25.04 17.89
N HIS A 279 1.92 -24.39 19.05
CA HIS A 279 3.05 -23.96 19.86
C HIS A 279 3.97 -25.15 20.24
N GLY A 280 5.24 -25.06 19.86
CA GLY A 280 6.24 -26.11 20.09
C GLY A 280 6.34 -27.15 18.97
N ASP A 281 5.34 -27.21 18.08
CA ASP A 281 5.37 -28.05 16.89
C ASP A 281 6.06 -27.34 15.73
N ARG A 282 6.57 -28.15 14.79
CA ARG A 282 7.14 -27.69 13.53
C ARG A 282 6.59 -28.52 12.38
N ILE A 283 6.35 -27.89 11.24
CA ILE A 283 5.96 -28.59 10.01
C ILE A 283 6.94 -28.22 8.90
N ASP A 284 7.71 -29.19 8.43
CA ASP A 284 8.49 -29.07 7.21
C ASP A 284 7.69 -29.65 6.04
N ILE A 285 7.23 -28.79 5.12
CA ILE A 285 6.54 -29.24 3.90
C ILE A 285 7.60 -29.79 2.93
N PRO A 286 7.54 -31.08 2.54
CA PRO A 286 8.54 -31.71 1.67
C PRO A 286 8.68 -31.01 0.31
N ALA A 287 9.85 -31.13 -0.30
CA ALA A 287 10.07 -30.68 -1.68
C ALA A 287 9.13 -31.41 -2.65
N GLY A 288 8.63 -30.69 -3.66
CA GLY A 288 7.69 -31.21 -4.66
C GLY A 288 6.25 -31.43 -4.15
N SER A 289 5.94 -31.06 -2.91
CA SER A 289 4.59 -31.24 -2.36
C SER A 289 3.55 -30.45 -3.15
N ILE A 290 2.43 -31.09 -3.46
CA ILE A 290 1.26 -30.45 -4.06
C ILE A 290 0.15 -30.43 -3.01
N LEU A 291 -0.24 -29.22 -2.57
CA LEU A 291 -1.31 -29.02 -1.60
C LEU A 291 -2.50 -28.35 -2.30
N GLU A 292 -3.58 -29.10 -2.45
CA GLU A 292 -4.81 -28.64 -3.08
C GLU A 292 -6.01 -28.84 -2.15
N ASN A 293 -6.66 -27.74 -1.75
CA ASN A 293 -7.84 -27.77 -0.88
C ASN A 293 -7.62 -28.58 0.42
N LYS A 294 -6.47 -28.36 1.07
CA LYS A 294 -6.04 -29.10 2.26
C LYS A 294 -5.86 -28.21 3.49
N ILE A 295 -6.18 -28.79 4.64
CA ILE A 295 -5.75 -28.31 5.94
C ILE A 295 -4.68 -29.28 6.44
N VAL A 296 -3.47 -28.76 6.70
CA VAL A 296 -2.33 -29.51 7.23
C VAL A 296 -2.06 -29.03 8.65
N SER A 297 -2.05 -29.95 9.61
CA SER A 297 -1.72 -29.65 11.00
C SER A 297 -0.97 -30.81 11.64
N GLY A 298 -0.11 -30.52 12.61
CA GLY A 298 0.64 -31.52 13.36
C GLY A 298 2.09 -31.11 13.56
N ASN A 299 2.95 -32.12 13.70
CA ASN A 299 4.38 -31.96 13.93
C ASN A 299 5.15 -32.94 13.03
N MET A 300 5.92 -32.41 12.08
CA MET A 300 6.69 -33.16 11.11
C MET A 300 8.02 -32.44 10.87
N ARG A 301 9.13 -33.14 11.14
CA ARG A 301 10.48 -32.65 10.88
C ARG A 301 11.15 -33.52 9.83
N ILE A 302 11.73 -32.88 8.82
CA ILE A 302 12.52 -33.55 7.78
C ILE A 302 13.99 -33.25 8.10
N LEU A 303 14.80 -34.31 8.24
CA LEU A 303 16.23 -34.22 8.52
C LEU A 303 17.01 -34.60 7.27
N ASP A 304 18.12 -33.89 7.01
CA ASP A 304 19.06 -34.28 5.97
C ASP A 304 19.69 -35.65 6.33
N HIS A 305 19.82 -36.53 5.34
CA HIS A 305 20.45 -37.85 5.46
C HIS A 305 21.88 -37.83 4.95
#